data_AF-A0A2T3ZTT3-F1
#
_entry.id   AF-A0A2T3ZTT3-F1
#
_cell.length_a   1.000
_cell.length_b   1.000
_cell.length_c   1.000
_cell.angle_alpha   90.00
_cell.angle_beta   90.00
_cell.angle_gamma   90.00
#
_symmetry.space_group_name_H-M   'P 1'
#
loop_
_entity.id
_entity.type
_entity.pdbx_description
1 polymer ?
#
loop_
_entity_poly.entity_id
_entity_poly.type
_entity_poly.pdbx_seq_one_letter_code
_entity_poly.pdbx_strand_id
1 'polypeptide(L)'
;MSVAVEALPSQSDTVGTDSELYRDIISQFPLLNAYTQLLFGFKLPNDVDRDAIVTALQSGFDKIKEQIPWTGWQVARESKPGGILKAVPWPADVPEDRIRVKYCDDLIAPMAKLISAGVPINMLDGSVLTPWPALPHPRGLEGPDPVIAMQANFVRGGLILNLSTHHTIIDGTGIYQFLNLLAIVMSGKEIPADDLEQANRDRSLVIPLIPLGEPLKDYSHLRKPPGYTWATPSSPLMWCYFKMPVNALARLVKSVKDDASANRPGSLMVSENDIFSAFAWQRLCAVRIANGQPPERMSKLGRAIDGRMALGVPLTYMGHMVCHALVRLSLGQVAELSLPQIAQVLRRELNQANTAWAIRSFATFMAREPDTSSLLYGGTHDPRADLMVTATGQVQPLPASWGPLGRSCFFRRPTAAPIPGCLIINDAEGAFIPLTLCMPEDDINGLKKDPLWKQYVRYVG
;
A
#
# COMPACT_ATOMS: atom_id res chain seq x y z
N MET A 1 -48.64 19.97 -49.72
CA MET A 1 -47.59 20.36 -48.75
C MET A 1 -47.54 19.28 -47.70
N SER A 2 -46.48 18.49 -47.71
CA SER A 2 -46.24 17.36 -46.81
C SER A 2 -45.73 17.90 -45.47
N VAL A 3 -46.41 17.53 -44.37
CA VAL A 3 -45.91 17.77 -43.02
C VAL A 3 -45.39 16.43 -42.52
N ALA A 4 -44.06 16.37 -42.37
CA ALA A 4 -43.33 15.22 -41.89
C ALA A 4 -43.63 14.98 -40.41
N VAL A 5 -43.90 13.72 -40.09
CA VAL A 5 -43.98 13.19 -38.72
C VAL A 5 -42.54 12.98 -38.26
N GLU A 6 -42.08 13.77 -37.29
CA GLU A 6 -40.83 13.49 -36.57
C GLU A 6 -41.03 12.26 -35.68
N ALA A 7 -40.40 11.16 -36.07
CA ALA A 7 -40.25 9.99 -35.22
C ALA A 7 -39.26 10.30 -34.10
N LEU A 8 -39.75 10.29 -32.86
CA LEU A 8 -38.92 10.27 -31.66
C LEU A 8 -37.94 9.09 -31.72
N PRO A 9 -36.64 9.28 -31.41
CA PRO A 9 -35.73 8.16 -31.29
C PRO A 9 -36.18 7.29 -30.12
N SER A 10 -36.46 6.02 -30.42
CA SER A 10 -36.71 4.99 -29.42
C SER A 10 -35.55 4.94 -28.44
N GLN A 11 -35.82 5.22 -27.16
CA GLN A 11 -34.94 4.82 -26.08
C GLN A 11 -34.77 3.31 -26.18
N SER A 12 -33.59 2.87 -26.61
CA SER A 12 -33.18 1.49 -26.39
C SER A 12 -32.95 1.36 -24.89
N ASP A 13 -33.98 0.91 -24.18
CA ASP A 13 -33.85 0.30 -22.87
C ASP A 13 -32.91 -0.90 -23.00
N THR A 14 -31.61 -0.64 -22.86
CA THR A 14 -30.67 -1.68 -22.51
C THR A 14 -30.93 -1.98 -21.04
N VAL A 15 -31.93 -2.84 -20.81
CA VAL A 15 -32.07 -3.57 -19.55
C VAL A 15 -30.75 -4.32 -19.38
N GLY A 16 -29.82 -3.71 -18.64
CA GLY A 16 -28.56 -4.33 -18.29
C GLY A 16 -28.90 -5.62 -17.56
N THR A 17 -28.59 -6.76 -18.18
CA THR A 17 -28.72 -8.03 -17.50
C THR A 17 -27.66 -8.07 -16.39
N ASP A 18 -28.01 -8.62 -15.22
CA ASP A 18 -27.11 -8.89 -14.07
C ASP A 18 -26.00 -9.94 -14.42
N SER A 19 -25.55 -9.99 -15.67
CA SER A 19 -24.74 -11.06 -16.25
C SER A 19 -23.31 -11.13 -15.70
N GLU A 20 -22.82 -10.12 -14.98
CA GLU A 20 -21.49 -10.15 -14.35
C GLU A 20 -21.53 -9.57 -12.92
N LEU A 21 -22.18 -10.25 -11.97
CA LEU A 21 -22.11 -9.93 -10.53
C LEU A 21 -20.75 -10.26 -9.88
N TYR A 22 -19.78 -10.74 -10.66
CA TYR A 22 -18.49 -11.24 -10.20
C TYR A 22 -17.38 -10.80 -11.13
N ARG A 23 -16.38 -10.07 -10.60
CA ARG A 23 -15.24 -9.57 -11.37
C ARG A 23 -14.09 -9.13 -10.44
N ASP A 24 -12.85 -9.46 -10.80
CA ASP A 24 -11.65 -8.99 -10.10
C ASP A 24 -11.32 -7.53 -10.50
N ILE A 25 -12.11 -6.59 -9.99
CA ILE A 25 -12.17 -5.20 -10.50
C ILE A 25 -11.67 -4.13 -9.52
N ILE A 26 -11.56 -4.48 -8.23
CA ILE A 26 -11.38 -3.49 -7.16
C ILE A 26 -10.08 -2.68 -7.26
N SER A 27 -9.08 -3.20 -7.97
CA SER A 27 -7.73 -2.63 -8.06
C SER A 27 -7.40 -1.98 -9.42
N GLN A 28 -8.39 -1.81 -10.31
CA GLN A 28 -8.20 -1.31 -11.67
C GLN A 28 -7.98 0.21 -11.74
N PHE A 29 -7.09 0.74 -10.91
CA PHE A 29 -6.68 2.14 -10.94
C PHE A 29 -5.35 2.29 -11.70
N PRO A 30 -5.17 3.38 -12.48
CA PRO A 30 -3.91 3.65 -13.19
C PRO A 30 -2.69 3.67 -12.26
N LEU A 31 -2.85 4.25 -11.06
CA LEU A 31 -1.78 4.33 -10.05
C LEU A 31 -1.30 2.94 -9.60
N LEU A 32 -2.20 1.94 -9.58
CA LEU A 32 -1.91 0.58 -9.11
C LEU A 32 -1.31 -0.31 -10.19
N ASN A 33 -1.29 0.14 -11.45
CA ASN A 33 -0.58 -0.53 -12.55
C ASN A 33 0.95 -0.34 -12.41
N ALA A 34 1.50 -0.73 -11.26
CA ALA A 34 2.89 -0.48 -10.87
C ALA A 34 3.35 -1.52 -9.83
N TYR A 35 4.65 -1.56 -9.53
CA TYR A 35 5.19 -2.45 -8.51
C TYR A 35 5.19 -1.80 -7.12
N THR A 36 4.71 -2.54 -6.12
CA THR A 36 5.12 -2.35 -4.72
C THR A 36 6.44 -3.07 -4.51
N GLN A 37 7.41 -2.39 -3.91
CA GLN A 37 8.77 -2.90 -3.72
C GLN A 37 9.21 -2.79 -2.28
N LEU A 38 9.70 -3.90 -1.74
CA LEU A 38 10.10 -4.04 -0.35
C LEU A 38 11.49 -4.67 -0.28
N LEU A 39 12.35 -4.12 0.58
CA LEU A 39 13.73 -4.57 0.82
C LEU A 39 13.84 -5.23 2.18
N PHE A 40 14.47 -6.41 2.21
CA PHE A 40 14.77 -7.19 3.40
C PHE A 40 16.28 -7.40 3.51
N GLY A 41 16.87 -6.96 4.62
CA GLY A 41 18.32 -7.09 4.85
C GLY A 41 18.67 -8.30 5.69
N PHE A 42 19.60 -9.14 5.24
CA PHE A 42 20.08 -10.32 5.95
C PHE A 42 21.59 -10.22 6.15
N LYS A 43 22.06 -10.38 7.39
CA LYS A 43 23.50 -10.56 7.65
C LYS A 43 23.89 -11.97 7.24
N LEU A 44 24.93 -12.08 6.43
CA LEU A 44 25.48 -13.36 6.01
C LEU A 44 26.98 -13.41 6.35
N PRO A 45 27.53 -14.61 6.64
CA PRO A 45 28.97 -14.80 6.74
C PRO A 45 29.70 -14.32 5.47
N ASN A 46 30.96 -13.88 5.61
CA ASN A 46 31.73 -13.39 4.47
C ASN A 46 32.08 -14.50 3.47
N ASP A 47 32.17 -15.74 3.95
CA ASP A 47 32.44 -16.98 3.22
C ASP A 47 31.16 -17.74 2.85
N VAL A 48 29.98 -17.11 2.97
CA VAL A 48 28.72 -17.73 2.56
C VAL A 48 28.76 -18.12 1.09
N ASP A 49 28.28 -19.32 0.79
CA ASP A 49 28.03 -19.75 -0.58
C ASP A 49 26.82 -18.97 -1.13
N ARG A 50 27.12 -17.90 -1.90
CA ARG A 50 26.10 -17.03 -2.51
C ARG A 50 25.24 -17.80 -3.52
N ASP A 51 25.79 -18.80 -4.21
CA ASP A 51 25.05 -19.59 -5.21
C ASP A 51 24.06 -20.55 -4.53
N ALA A 52 24.44 -21.12 -3.38
CA ALA A 52 23.53 -21.90 -2.55
C ALA A 52 22.35 -21.05 -2.04
N ILE A 53 22.58 -19.78 -1.69
CA ILE A 53 21.50 -18.84 -1.31
C ILE A 53 20.56 -18.58 -2.48
N VAL A 54 21.10 -18.34 -3.67
CA VAL A 54 20.29 -18.13 -4.89
C VAL A 54 19.47 -19.38 -5.21
N THR A 55 20.07 -20.57 -5.11
CA THR A 55 19.40 -21.85 -5.35
C THR A 55 18.27 -22.08 -4.34
N ALA A 56 18.46 -21.72 -3.07
CA ALA A 56 17.42 -21.81 -2.06
C ALA A 56 16.24 -20.86 -2.34
N LEU A 57 16.52 -19.62 -2.76
CA LEU A 57 15.49 -18.66 -3.18
C LEU A 57 14.71 -19.15 -4.40
N GLN A 58 15.42 -19.64 -5.42
CA GLN A 58 14.82 -20.19 -6.63
C GLN A 58 13.94 -21.40 -6.31
N SER A 59 14.49 -22.37 -5.57
CA SER A 59 13.75 -23.58 -5.15
C SER A 59 12.52 -23.25 -4.31
N GLY A 60 12.61 -22.25 -3.42
CA GLY A 60 11.47 -21.79 -2.64
C GLY A 60 10.38 -21.16 -3.51
N PHE A 61 10.76 -20.30 -4.44
CA PHE A 61 9.82 -19.70 -5.38
C PHE A 61 9.17 -20.74 -6.30
N ASP A 62 9.94 -21.70 -6.81
CA ASP A 62 9.44 -22.75 -7.69
C ASP A 62 8.42 -23.66 -6.97
N LYS A 63 8.66 -24.00 -5.70
CA LYS A 63 7.68 -24.75 -4.87
C LYS A 63 6.38 -23.99 -4.66
N ILE A 64 6.44 -22.67 -4.51
CA ILE A 64 5.24 -21.83 -4.46
C ILE A 64 4.54 -21.81 -5.81
N LYS A 65 5.29 -21.63 -6.90
CA LYS A 65 4.73 -21.63 -8.27
C LYS A 65 4.03 -22.94 -8.59
N GLU A 66 4.59 -24.07 -8.17
CA GLU A 66 3.98 -25.39 -8.38
C GLU A 66 2.60 -25.51 -7.71
N GLN A 67 2.46 -25.01 -6.47
CA GLN A 67 1.23 -25.12 -5.69
C GLN A 67 0.27 -23.93 -5.88
N ILE A 68 0.77 -22.79 -6.33
CA ILE A 68 0.05 -21.53 -6.52
C ILE A 68 0.52 -20.90 -7.86
N PRO A 69 0.08 -21.44 -9.01
CA PRO A 69 0.65 -21.13 -10.33
C PRO A 69 0.69 -19.65 -10.71
N TRP A 70 -0.33 -18.88 -10.31
CA TRP A 70 -0.44 -17.47 -10.67
C TRP A 70 0.66 -16.58 -10.08
N THR A 71 1.38 -17.04 -9.06
CA THR A 71 2.53 -16.31 -8.52
C THR A 71 3.69 -16.20 -9.52
N GLY A 72 3.80 -17.18 -10.44
CA GLY A 72 4.78 -17.18 -11.52
C GLY A 72 4.29 -16.55 -12.82
N TRP A 73 3.05 -16.04 -12.87
CA TRP A 73 2.43 -15.47 -14.07
C TRP A 73 2.88 -14.04 -14.34
N GLN A 74 2.38 -13.46 -15.44
CA GLN A 74 2.49 -12.04 -15.77
C GLN A 74 1.16 -11.32 -15.54
N VAL A 75 1.21 -9.99 -15.48
CA VAL A 75 0.07 -9.11 -15.59
C VAL A 75 -0.10 -8.68 -17.03
N ALA A 76 -1.30 -8.87 -17.57
CA ALA A 76 -1.67 -8.42 -18.91
C ALA A 76 -3.06 -7.83 -18.91
N ARG A 77 -3.33 -6.93 -19.88
CA ARG A 77 -4.67 -6.41 -20.12
C ARG A 77 -5.45 -7.37 -21.01
N GLU A 78 -6.72 -7.59 -20.70
CA GLU A 78 -7.61 -8.33 -21.58
C GLU A 78 -7.78 -7.65 -22.94
N SER A 79 -7.82 -8.44 -24.02
CA SER A 79 -7.90 -7.94 -25.40
C SER A 79 -9.27 -7.35 -25.79
N LYS A 80 -10.25 -7.33 -24.89
CA LYS A 80 -11.59 -6.78 -25.15
C LYS A 80 -11.64 -5.27 -24.84
N PRO A 81 -12.53 -4.49 -25.49
CA PRO A 81 -12.79 -3.12 -25.09
C PRO A 81 -13.15 -3.04 -23.60
N GLY A 82 -12.55 -2.12 -22.85
CA GLY A 82 -12.73 -2.05 -21.38
C GLY A 82 -12.11 -3.23 -20.61
N GLY A 83 -11.18 -3.96 -21.24
CA GLY A 83 -10.45 -5.06 -20.64
C GLY A 83 -9.65 -4.65 -19.41
N ILE A 84 -9.65 -5.51 -18.40
CA ILE A 84 -8.97 -5.25 -17.11
C ILE A 84 -7.58 -5.85 -17.09
N LEU A 85 -6.73 -5.38 -16.18
CA LEU A 85 -5.46 -6.03 -15.88
C LEU A 85 -5.71 -7.26 -15.02
N LYS A 86 -5.16 -8.40 -15.43
CA LYS A 86 -5.27 -9.66 -14.70
C LYS A 86 -3.96 -10.45 -14.76
N ALA A 87 -3.81 -11.39 -13.84
CA ALA A 87 -2.76 -12.38 -13.94
C ALA A 87 -3.10 -13.34 -15.09
N VAL A 88 -2.15 -13.55 -16.01
CA VAL A 88 -2.26 -14.53 -17.10
C VAL A 88 -0.98 -15.36 -17.18
N PRO A 89 -1.05 -16.63 -17.63
CA PRO A 89 0.14 -17.46 -17.79
C PRO A 89 1.30 -16.73 -18.48
N TRP A 90 2.50 -17.01 -18.01
CA TRP A 90 3.70 -16.48 -18.63
C TRP A 90 3.82 -16.99 -20.08
N PRO A 91 4.33 -16.18 -21.04
CA PRO A 91 4.47 -16.64 -22.41
C PRO A 91 5.50 -17.77 -22.49
N ALA A 92 5.15 -18.87 -23.19
CA ALA A 92 5.99 -20.07 -23.27
C ALA A 92 7.39 -19.82 -23.85
N ASP A 93 7.50 -18.87 -24.79
CA ASP A 93 8.74 -18.58 -25.53
C ASP A 93 9.60 -17.48 -24.90
N VAL A 94 9.23 -16.99 -23.71
CA VAL A 94 9.97 -15.91 -23.02
C VAL A 94 10.63 -16.44 -21.75
N PRO A 95 11.96 -16.27 -21.58
CA PRO A 95 12.65 -16.67 -20.37
C PRO A 95 12.05 -16.05 -19.09
N GLU A 96 11.85 -16.88 -18.06
CA GLU A 96 11.36 -16.47 -16.75
C GLU A 96 12.52 -16.03 -15.83
N ASP A 97 12.93 -14.77 -15.92
CA ASP A 97 13.90 -14.20 -14.96
C ASP A 97 13.18 -13.68 -13.71
N ARG A 98 12.91 -14.60 -12.75
CA ARG A 98 12.16 -14.33 -11.52
C ARG A 98 13.03 -14.01 -10.31
N ILE A 99 14.21 -14.61 -10.24
CA ILE A 99 15.20 -14.38 -9.20
C ILE A 99 16.43 -13.75 -9.85
N ARG A 100 16.49 -12.42 -9.83
CA ARG A 100 17.64 -11.68 -10.33
C ARG A 100 18.75 -11.68 -9.30
N VAL A 101 20.00 -11.76 -9.76
CA VAL A 101 21.17 -11.68 -8.88
C VAL A 101 21.98 -10.45 -9.23
N LYS A 102 22.38 -9.68 -8.21
CA LYS A 102 23.24 -8.52 -8.39
C LYS A 102 24.31 -8.46 -7.30
N TYR A 103 25.56 -8.37 -7.73
CA TYR A 103 26.69 -8.14 -6.83
C TYR A 103 26.87 -6.63 -6.62
N CYS A 104 26.55 -6.17 -5.43
CA CYS A 104 26.50 -4.76 -5.03
C CYS A 104 27.58 -4.40 -4.02
N ASP A 105 28.62 -5.22 -3.86
CA ASP A 105 29.71 -5.05 -2.89
C ASP A 105 30.39 -3.66 -2.95
N ASP A 106 30.46 -3.09 -4.16
CA ASP A 106 31.04 -1.77 -4.46
C ASP A 106 29.99 -0.68 -4.80
N LEU A 107 28.71 -1.06 -4.93
CA LEU A 107 27.62 -0.16 -5.31
C LEU A 107 26.81 0.33 -4.10
N ILE A 108 26.70 -0.51 -3.08
CA ILE A 108 25.90 -0.26 -1.89
C ILE A 108 26.78 -0.38 -0.65
N ALA A 109 26.51 0.44 0.36
CA ALA A 109 27.26 0.41 1.61
C ALA A 109 27.22 -1.00 2.25
N PRO A 110 28.31 -1.44 2.91
CA PRO A 110 28.33 -2.72 3.62
C PRO A 110 27.19 -2.85 4.64
N MET A 111 26.71 -4.09 4.85
CA MET A 111 25.56 -4.38 5.73
C MET A 111 25.73 -3.79 7.14
N ALA A 112 26.93 -3.89 7.71
CA ALA A 112 27.23 -3.32 9.02
C ALA A 112 27.07 -1.78 9.06
N LYS A 113 27.50 -1.09 8.00
CA LYS A 113 27.38 0.38 7.89
C LYS A 113 25.92 0.79 7.75
N LEU A 114 25.15 0.11 6.90
CA LEU A 114 23.71 0.33 6.74
C LEU A 114 22.98 0.23 8.09
N ILE A 115 23.22 -0.84 8.84
CA ILE A 115 22.60 -1.08 10.14
C ILE A 115 23.01 0.00 11.16
N SER A 116 24.30 0.34 11.22
CA SER A 116 24.80 1.37 12.15
C SER A 116 24.20 2.76 11.89
N ALA A 117 23.91 3.10 10.63
CA ALA A 117 23.25 4.33 10.25
C ALA A 117 21.72 4.30 10.48
N GLY A 118 21.18 3.17 10.95
CA GLY A 118 19.74 2.98 11.14
C GLY A 118 18.97 2.63 9.85
N VAL A 119 19.68 2.36 8.76
CA VAL A 119 19.18 2.01 7.42
C VAL A 119 18.29 3.11 6.83
N PRO A 120 18.82 4.34 6.63
CA PRO A 120 18.07 5.45 6.04
C PRO A 120 17.78 5.18 4.56
N ILE A 121 16.66 5.71 4.05
CA ILE A 121 16.18 5.39 2.70
C ILE A 121 17.17 5.84 1.61
N ASN A 122 17.89 6.94 1.82
CA ASN A 122 18.88 7.47 0.89
C ASN A 122 20.11 6.56 0.69
N MET A 123 20.31 5.56 1.56
CA MET A 123 21.35 4.54 1.39
C MET A 123 20.84 3.29 0.64
N LEU A 124 19.56 3.27 0.26
CA LEU A 124 18.90 2.15 -0.41
C LEU A 124 18.49 2.55 -1.83
N ASP A 125 19.48 2.77 -2.70
CA ASP A 125 19.25 3.22 -4.08
C ASP A 125 18.42 2.20 -4.87
N GLY A 126 17.17 2.55 -5.17
CA GLY A 126 16.24 1.72 -5.92
C GLY A 126 16.67 1.47 -7.36
N SER A 127 17.42 2.38 -7.99
CA SER A 127 17.96 2.14 -9.34
C SER A 127 18.98 1.00 -9.37
N VAL A 128 19.59 0.70 -8.21
CA VAL A 128 20.52 -0.41 -8.03
C VAL A 128 19.79 -1.64 -7.51
N LEU A 129 19.01 -1.48 -6.44
CA LEU A 129 18.47 -2.57 -5.63
C LEU A 129 17.19 -3.20 -6.19
N THR A 130 16.54 -2.57 -7.17
CA THR A 130 15.28 -3.06 -7.72
C THR A 130 15.33 -3.24 -9.24
N PRO A 131 14.56 -4.21 -9.77
CA PRO A 131 14.57 -4.53 -11.20
C PRO A 131 13.75 -3.57 -12.07
N TRP A 132 12.83 -2.82 -11.47
CA TRP A 132 11.91 -1.91 -12.17
C TRP A 132 11.61 -0.67 -11.31
N PRO A 133 11.14 0.43 -11.92
CA PRO A 133 10.57 1.54 -11.16
C PRO A 133 9.42 1.08 -10.25
N ALA A 134 9.38 1.59 -9.02
CA ALA A 134 8.26 1.38 -8.10
C ALA A 134 7.08 2.31 -8.41
N LEU A 135 5.93 2.02 -7.78
CA LEU A 135 4.79 2.93 -7.68
C LEU A 135 5.26 4.34 -7.25
N PRO A 136 4.85 5.42 -7.97
CA PRO A 136 3.70 5.52 -8.86
C PRO A 136 3.96 5.34 -10.37
N HIS A 137 5.15 4.89 -10.80
CA HIS A 137 5.42 4.75 -12.23
C HIS A 137 4.61 3.60 -12.84
N PRO A 138 3.70 3.88 -13.79
CA PRO A 138 2.91 2.84 -14.39
C PRO A 138 3.77 1.93 -15.27
N ARG A 139 3.41 0.65 -15.33
CA ARG A 139 3.97 -0.27 -16.30
C ARG A 139 3.38 0.03 -17.68
N GLY A 140 4.27 0.17 -18.67
CA GLY A 140 3.92 0.46 -20.07
C GLY A 140 3.36 -0.75 -20.86
N LEU A 141 3.29 -1.94 -20.25
CA LEU A 141 2.73 -3.19 -20.82
C LEU A 141 3.21 -3.53 -22.25
N GLU A 142 4.49 -3.33 -22.55
CA GLU A 142 5.15 -3.77 -23.81
C GLU A 142 5.96 -5.08 -23.65
N GLY A 143 5.84 -5.76 -22.52
CA GLY A 143 6.52 -7.04 -22.27
C GLY A 143 5.86 -7.79 -21.12
N PRO A 144 6.28 -9.02 -20.83
CA PRO A 144 5.64 -9.76 -19.76
C PRO A 144 6.05 -9.15 -18.42
N ASP A 145 5.06 -8.66 -17.67
CA ASP A 145 5.24 -8.00 -16.38
C ASP A 145 4.98 -9.00 -15.26
N PRO A 146 5.99 -9.53 -14.56
CA PRO A 146 5.79 -10.56 -13.55
C PRO A 146 4.80 -10.12 -12.47
N VAL A 147 3.93 -11.02 -12.04
CA VAL A 147 3.08 -10.77 -10.87
C VAL A 147 3.95 -10.59 -9.62
N ILE A 148 4.94 -11.48 -9.47
CA ILE A 148 5.96 -11.43 -8.41
C ILE A 148 7.33 -11.66 -9.04
N ALA A 149 8.33 -10.91 -8.58
CA ALA A 149 9.74 -11.22 -8.83
C ALA A 149 10.62 -10.71 -7.68
N MET A 150 11.80 -11.31 -7.56
CA MET A 150 12.77 -11.00 -6.52
C MET A 150 14.12 -10.62 -7.13
N GLN A 151 14.88 -9.80 -6.42
CA GLN A 151 16.28 -9.52 -6.74
C GLN A 151 17.14 -9.69 -5.49
N ALA A 152 18.07 -10.64 -5.55
CA ALA A 152 19.07 -10.88 -4.55
C ALA A 152 20.27 -9.94 -4.76
N ASN A 153 20.37 -8.90 -3.94
CA ASN A 153 21.46 -7.92 -4.01
C ASN A 153 22.53 -8.24 -2.95
N PHE A 154 23.60 -8.93 -3.34
CA PHE A 154 24.69 -9.25 -2.41
C PHE A 154 25.51 -8.00 -2.10
N VAL A 155 25.71 -7.73 -0.82
CA VAL A 155 26.55 -6.63 -0.32
C VAL A 155 27.61 -7.21 0.59
N ARG A 156 28.66 -6.43 0.89
CA ARG A 156 29.66 -6.87 1.87
C ARG A 156 29.01 -7.17 3.23
N GLY A 157 29.16 -8.42 3.69
CA GLY A 157 28.59 -8.92 4.93
C GLY A 157 27.09 -9.21 4.91
N GLY A 158 26.44 -9.35 3.74
CA GLY A 158 25.02 -9.69 3.71
C GLY A 158 24.34 -9.72 2.35
N LEU A 159 23.02 -9.79 2.41
CA LEU A 159 22.10 -9.76 1.26
C LEU A 159 21.02 -8.71 1.51
N ILE A 160 20.66 -7.94 0.49
CA ILE A 160 19.44 -7.15 0.46
C ILE A 160 18.51 -7.79 -0.58
N LEU A 161 17.49 -8.50 -0.11
CA LEU A 161 16.48 -9.11 -0.97
C LEU A 161 15.41 -8.07 -1.29
N ASN A 162 15.25 -7.74 -2.57
CA ASN A 162 14.10 -7.00 -3.04
C ASN A 162 12.97 -7.96 -3.43
N LEU A 163 11.75 -7.69 -2.97
CA LEU A 163 10.52 -8.27 -3.48
C LEU A 163 9.74 -7.22 -4.25
N SER A 164 9.41 -7.51 -5.51
CA SER A 164 8.54 -6.71 -6.37
C SER A 164 7.23 -7.45 -6.61
N THR A 165 6.09 -6.85 -6.25
CA THR A 165 4.75 -7.40 -6.52
C THR A 165 3.89 -6.41 -7.27
N HIS A 166 3.22 -6.86 -8.33
CA HIS A 166 2.37 -5.97 -9.12
C HIS A 166 1.11 -5.56 -8.31
N HIS A 167 0.94 -4.27 -8.08
CA HIS A 167 0.02 -3.77 -7.06
C HIS A 167 -1.46 -3.95 -7.45
N THR A 168 -1.79 -4.00 -8.74
CA THR A 168 -3.14 -4.41 -9.19
C THR A 168 -3.50 -5.83 -8.74
N ILE A 169 -2.50 -6.71 -8.61
CA ILE A 169 -2.74 -8.12 -8.26
C ILE A 169 -2.71 -8.31 -6.74
N ILE A 170 -1.69 -7.79 -6.08
CA ILE A 170 -1.39 -8.07 -4.67
C ILE A 170 -1.36 -6.75 -3.90
N ASP A 171 -2.07 -6.67 -2.78
CA ASP A 171 -1.97 -5.55 -1.83
C ASP A 171 -0.96 -5.82 -0.71
N GLY A 172 -0.78 -4.86 0.22
CA GLY A 172 0.14 -5.01 1.34
C GLY A 172 -0.07 -6.28 2.17
N THR A 173 -1.33 -6.64 2.46
CA THR A 173 -1.67 -7.86 3.21
C THR A 173 -1.27 -9.12 2.42
N GLY A 174 -1.57 -9.16 1.12
CA GLY A 174 -1.19 -10.28 0.26
C GLY A 174 0.33 -10.44 0.12
N ILE A 175 1.08 -9.34 0.11
CA ILE A 175 2.55 -9.39 0.13
C ILE A 175 3.03 -10.09 1.40
N TYR A 176 2.48 -9.74 2.56
CA TYR A 176 2.85 -10.37 3.84
C TYR A 176 2.58 -11.88 3.85
N GLN A 177 1.42 -12.31 3.34
CA GLN A 177 1.14 -13.74 3.20
C GLN A 177 2.16 -14.42 2.28
N PHE A 178 2.49 -13.81 1.12
CA PHE A 178 3.50 -14.38 0.23
C PHE A 178 4.86 -14.55 0.93
N LEU A 179 5.30 -13.57 1.72
CA LEU A 179 6.53 -13.66 2.52
C LEU A 179 6.49 -14.83 3.52
N ASN A 180 5.34 -15.04 4.18
CA ASN A 180 5.12 -16.16 5.09
C ASN A 180 5.19 -17.51 4.37
N LEU A 181 4.54 -17.63 3.20
CA LEU A 181 4.61 -18.83 2.37
C LEU A 181 6.04 -19.12 1.90
N LEU A 182 6.77 -18.09 1.47
CA LEU A 182 8.16 -18.22 1.03
C LEU A 182 9.06 -18.70 2.17
N ALA A 183 8.91 -18.12 3.36
CA ALA A 183 9.67 -18.54 4.54
C ALA A 183 9.36 -20.00 4.96
N ILE A 184 8.11 -20.44 4.85
CA ILE A 184 7.69 -21.84 5.12
C ILE A 184 8.42 -22.80 4.19
N VAL A 185 8.33 -22.60 2.88
CA VAL A 185 8.91 -23.54 1.89
C VAL A 185 10.44 -23.50 1.90
N MET A 186 11.04 -22.33 2.14
CA MET A 186 12.49 -22.19 2.31
C MET A 186 13.01 -22.86 3.60
N SER A 187 12.12 -23.09 4.58
CA SER A 187 12.43 -23.85 5.79
C SER A 187 12.18 -25.36 5.62
N GLY A 188 11.87 -25.83 4.41
CA GLY A 188 11.60 -27.23 4.12
C GLY A 188 10.25 -27.74 4.61
N LYS A 189 9.33 -26.83 4.97
CA LYS A 189 7.97 -27.18 5.43
C LYS A 189 6.96 -27.09 4.29
N GLU A 190 5.86 -27.80 4.44
CA GLU A 190 4.72 -27.72 3.52
C GLU A 190 3.84 -26.50 3.83
N ILE A 191 3.20 -25.97 2.80
CA ILE A 191 2.23 -24.87 2.95
C ILE A 191 0.96 -25.45 3.58
N PRO A 192 0.40 -24.83 4.64
CA PRO A 192 -0.87 -25.27 5.22
C PRO A 192 -2.00 -25.34 4.18
N ALA A 193 -2.86 -26.35 4.29
CA ALA A 193 -3.96 -26.55 3.32
C ALA A 193 -4.91 -25.36 3.23
N ASP A 194 -5.29 -24.77 4.37
CA ASP A 194 -6.16 -23.57 4.41
C ASP A 194 -5.50 -22.37 3.71
N ASP A 195 -4.18 -22.21 3.84
CA ASP A 195 -3.43 -21.15 3.15
C ASP A 195 -3.39 -21.41 1.64
N LEU A 196 -3.20 -22.65 1.20
CA LEU A 196 -3.26 -23.04 -0.22
C LEU A 196 -4.65 -22.80 -0.82
N GLU A 197 -5.71 -23.11 -0.08
CA GLU A 197 -7.08 -22.86 -0.50
C GLU A 197 -7.29 -21.36 -0.75
N GLN A 198 -6.92 -20.51 0.21
CA GLN A 198 -7.10 -19.06 0.06
C GLN A 198 -6.16 -18.45 -0.98
N ALA A 199 -4.95 -19.00 -1.15
CA ALA A 199 -4.02 -18.57 -2.20
C ALA A 199 -4.53 -18.89 -3.61
N ASN A 200 -5.28 -19.97 -3.80
CA ASN A 200 -5.84 -20.39 -5.09
C ASN A 200 -7.32 -20.02 -5.29
N ARG A 201 -7.92 -19.30 -4.33
CA ARG A 201 -9.31 -18.86 -4.40
C ARG A 201 -9.56 -18.05 -5.68
N ASP A 202 -10.65 -18.37 -6.38
CA ASP A 202 -11.05 -17.63 -7.59
C ASP A 202 -11.36 -16.17 -7.23
N ARG A 203 -10.48 -15.29 -7.68
CA ARG A 203 -10.48 -13.85 -7.40
C ARG A 203 -11.71 -13.15 -7.94
N SER A 204 -12.30 -13.66 -9.02
CA SER A 204 -13.50 -13.07 -9.61
C SER A 204 -14.73 -13.23 -8.69
N LEU A 205 -14.73 -14.25 -7.82
CA LEU A 205 -15.84 -14.60 -6.95
C LEU A 205 -15.74 -14.01 -5.53
N VAL A 206 -14.62 -13.36 -5.18
CA VAL A 206 -14.34 -12.93 -3.80
C VAL A 206 -15.21 -11.76 -3.37
N ILE A 207 -15.51 -10.82 -4.28
CA ILE A 207 -16.31 -9.64 -3.98
C ILE A 207 -17.57 -9.66 -4.84
N PRO A 208 -18.73 -10.11 -4.31
CA PRO A 208 -19.97 -10.05 -5.05
C PRO A 208 -20.38 -8.60 -5.27
N LEU A 209 -20.69 -8.23 -6.51
CA LEU A 209 -21.17 -6.90 -6.84
C LEU A 209 -22.61 -6.71 -6.33
N ILE A 210 -23.08 -5.46 -6.35
CA ILE A 210 -24.44 -5.09 -6.00
C ILE A 210 -25.29 -5.13 -7.28
N PRO A 211 -26.46 -5.81 -7.29
CA PRO A 211 -27.38 -5.85 -8.42
C PRO A 211 -27.83 -4.46 -8.93
N LEU A 212 -28.34 -4.41 -10.16
CA LEU A 212 -28.96 -3.19 -10.67
C LEU A 212 -30.22 -2.84 -9.86
N GLY A 213 -30.44 -1.56 -9.58
CA GLY A 213 -31.57 -1.07 -8.79
C GLY A 213 -31.38 -1.08 -7.26
N GLU A 214 -30.36 -1.77 -6.74
CA GLU A 214 -30.04 -1.71 -5.31
C GLU A 214 -29.24 -0.44 -4.93
N PRO A 215 -29.38 0.08 -3.70
CA PRO A 215 -28.64 1.24 -3.23
C PRO A 215 -27.12 1.05 -3.23
N LEU A 216 -26.42 2.06 -3.76
CA LEU A 216 -24.97 2.10 -3.86
C LEU A 216 -24.42 3.31 -3.11
N LYS A 217 -23.32 3.12 -2.38
CA LYS A 217 -22.54 4.24 -1.86
C LYS A 217 -21.93 5.03 -3.01
N ASP A 218 -22.00 6.35 -2.95
CA ASP A 218 -21.40 7.22 -3.97
C ASP A 218 -19.87 7.25 -3.87
N TYR A 219 -19.22 6.94 -4.99
CA TYR A 219 -17.76 6.99 -5.18
C TYR A 219 -17.35 7.89 -6.35
N SER A 220 -18.24 8.77 -6.81
CA SER A 220 -18.00 9.74 -7.89
C SER A 220 -16.74 10.60 -7.68
N HIS A 221 -16.35 10.85 -6.43
CA HIS A 221 -15.13 11.58 -6.06
C HIS A 221 -13.81 10.92 -6.50
N LEU A 222 -13.86 9.66 -6.96
CA LEU A 222 -12.71 8.96 -7.54
C LEU A 222 -12.51 9.31 -9.01
N ARG A 223 -13.52 9.84 -9.70
CA ARG A 223 -13.37 10.35 -11.07
C ARG A 223 -12.50 11.59 -11.05
N LYS A 224 -11.55 11.66 -11.99
CA LYS A 224 -10.75 12.87 -12.18
C LYS A 224 -11.67 14.02 -12.60
N PRO A 225 -11.74 15.12 -11.83
CA PRO A 225 -12.55 16.27 -12.22
C PRO A 225 -12.05 16.91 -13.53
N PRO A 226 -12.93 17.50 -14.36
CA PRO A 226 -12.52 18.27 -15.53
C PRO A 226 -11.49 19.35 -15.15
N GLY A 227 -10.41 19.44 -15.91
CA GLY A 227 -9.33 20.41 -15.65
C GLY A 227 -8.45 20.10 -14.44
N TYR A 228 -8.61 18.94 -13.78
CA TYR A 228 -7.74 18.57 -12.67
C TYR A 228 -6.27 18.48 -13.11
N THR A 229 -5.45 19.28 -12.45
CA THR A 229 -3.99 19.28 -12.55
C THR A 229 -3.42 19.02 -11.18
N TRP A 230 -2.26 18.36 -11.15
CA TRP A 230 -1.54 18.12 -9.90
C TRP A 230 -1.03 19.46 -9.38
N ALA A 231 -1.41 19.81 -8.16
CA ALA A 231 -0.87 21.00 -7.52
C ALA A 231 0.64 20.83 -7.30
N THR A 232 1.39 21.92 -7.51
CA THR A 232 2.83 21.93 -7.25
C THR A 232 3.08 21.82 -5.75
N PRO A 233 3.93 20.90 -5.30
CA PRO A 233 4.39 20.84 -3.91
C PRO A 233 5.04 22.17 -3.47
N SER A 234 5.03 22.46 -2.16
CA SER A 234 5.65 23.69 -1.62
C SER A 234 7.18 23.71 -1.71
N SER A 235 7.80 22.53 -1.74
CA SER A 235 9.24 22.29 -1.89
C SER A 235 9.46 20.92 -2.54
N PRO A 236 10.70 20.58 -2.96
CA PRO A 236 11.00 19.24 -3.46
C PRO A 236 10.48 18.15 -2.54
N LEU A 237 9.96 17.07 -3.12
CA LEU A 237 9.46 15.94 -2.35
C LEU A 237 10.63 15.04 -1.97
N MET A 238 10.67 14.62 -0.71
CA MET A 238 11.68 13.69 -0.23
C MET A 238 11.05 12.48 0.45
N TRP A 239 11.64 11.31 0.20
CA TRP A 239 11.43 10.14 1.04
C TRP A 239 12.31 10.23 2.29
N CYS A 240 11.78 9.84 3.44
CA CYS A 240 12.59 9.66 4.64
C CYS A 240 12.01 8.62 5.60
N TYR A 241 12.82 8.27 6.59
CA TYR A 241 12.40 7.45 7.72
C TYR A 241 12.40 8.27 9.00
N PHE A 242 11.35 8.06 9.79
CA PHE A 242 11.38 8.30 11.21
C PHE A 242 11.28 6.96 11.96
N LYS A 243 11.64 6.96 13.24
CA LYS A 243 11.47 5.84 14.17
C LYS A 243 10.71 6.33 15.39
N MET A 244 9.64 5.63 15.73
CA MET A 244 8.89 5.83 16.97
C MET A 244 9.26 4.71 17.94
N PRO A 245 9.81 4.98 19.13
CA PRO A 245 9.97 3.95 20.14
C PRO A 245 8.60 3.33 20.50
N VAL A 246 8.53 2.00 20.63
CA VAL A 246 7.27 1.30 20.96
C VAL A 246 6.67 1.82 22.26
N ASN A 247 7.51 2.12 23.26
CA ASN A 247 7.05 2.72 24.52
C ASN A 247 6.53 4.16 24.37
N ALA A 248 6.92 4.88 23.32
CA ALA A 248 6.42 6.22 23.02
C ALA A 248 5.01 6.14 22.45
N LEU A 249 4.71 5.14 21.60
CA LEU A 249 3.34 4.87 21.16
C LEU A 249 2.43 4.57 22.36
N ALA A 250 2.87 3.71 23.28
CA ALA A 250 2.12 3.43 24.49
C ALA A 250 1.84 4.70 25.33
N ARG A 251 2.82 5.60 25.47
CA ARG A 251 2.61 6.90 26.15
C ARG A 251 1.62 7.80 25.40
N LEU A 252 1.71 7.87 24.08
CA LEU A 252 0.77 8.64 23.25
C LEU A 252 -0.66 8.11 23.42
N VAL A 253 -0.83 6.79 23.33
CA VAL A 253 -2.13 6.12 23.53
C VAL A 253 -2.67 6.40 24.92
N LYS A 254 -1.83 6.30 25.95
CA LYS A 254 -2.22 6.64 27.33
C LYS A 254 -2.67 8.10 27.44
N SER A 255 -1.94 9.05 26.84
CA SER A 255 -2.30 10.48 26.89
C SER A 255 -3.68 10.77 26.29
N VAL A 256 -4.08 10.03 25.25
CA VAL A 256 -5.43 10.14 24.66
C VAL A 256 -6.48 9.50 25.56
N LYS A 257 -6.20 8.36 26.18
CA LYS A 257 -7.16 7.67 27.07
C LYS A 257 -7.42 8.44 28.37
N ASP A 258 -6.40 9.11 28.89
CA ASP A 258 -6.48 9.91 30.12
C ASP A 258 -7.12 11.30 29.88
N ASP A 259 -7.33 11.70 28.63
CA ASP A 259 -7.98 12.97 28.28
C ASP A 259 -9.49 12.94 28.59
N ALA A 260 -9.98 13.97 29.27
CA ALA A 260 -11.39 14.06 29.67
C ALA A 260 -12.36 14.08 28.47
N SER A 261 -11.93 14.55 27.29
CA SER A 261 -12.73 14.53 26.07
C SER A 261 -12.89 13.13 25.46
N ALA A 262 -11.99 12.18 25.78
CA ALA A 262 -12.05 10.82 25.27
C ALA A 262 -13.18 9.97 25.88
N ASN A 263 -13.64 10.33 27.08
CA ASN A 263 -14.60 9.55 27.88
C ASN A 263 -16.00 10.20 27.97
N ARG A 264 -16.34 11.12 27.06
CA ARG A 264 -17.68 11.71 27.01
C ARG A 264 -18.72 10.66 26.59
N PRO A 265 -19.96 10.69 27.11
CA PRO A 265 -21.03 9.80 26.65
C PRO A 265 -21.17 9.85 25.11
N GLY A 266 -21.19 8.69 24.47
CA GLY A 266 -21.22 8.56 23.00
C GLY A 266 -19.86 8.57 22.31
N SER A 267 -18.75 8.65 23.05
CA SER A 267 -17.39 8.52 22.50
C SER A 267 -17.13 7.12 21.93
N LEU A 268 -16.50 7.07 20.75
CA LEU A 268 -16.07 5.81 20.13
C LEU A 268 -14.75 5.33 20.74
N MET A 269 -14.60 4.02 20.90
CA MET A 269 -13.31 3.41 21.19
C MET A 269 -12.38 3.56 19.98
N VAL A 270 -11.20 4.13 20.20
CA VAL A 270 -10.19 4.39 19.17
C VAL A 270 -9.01 3.42 19.32
N SER A 271 -8.42 2.99 18.21
CA SER A 271 -7.23 2.14 18.18
C SER A 271 -5.93 2.95 18.20
N GLU A 272 -4.80 2.27 18.44
CA GLU A 272 -3.47 2.89 18.38
C GLU A 272 -3.20 3.54 17.01
N ASN A 273 -3.68 2.92 15.94
CA ASN A 273 -3.55 3.44 14.59
C ASN A 273 -4.42 4.70 14.37
N ASP A 274 -5.63 4.78 14.94
CA ASP A 274 -6.42 6.02 14.90
C ASP A 274 -5.69 7.16 15.61
N ILE A 275 -5.15 6.87 16.79
CA ILE A 275 -4.44 7.83 17.64
C ILE A 275 -3.19 8.33 16.94
N PHE A 276 -2.38 7.42 16.40
CA PHE A 276 -1.15 7.82 15.73
C PHE A 276 -1.42 8.55 14.41
N SER A 277 -2.42 8.11 13.63
CA SER A 277 -2.85 8.82 12.42
C SER A 277 -3.33 10.23 12.74
N ALA A 278 -4.13 10.40 13.80
CA ALA A 278 -4.58 11.69 14.29
C ALA A 278 -3.41 12.59 14.72
N PHE A 279 -2.46 12.04 15.48
CA PHE A 279 -1.26 12.74 15.91
C PHE A 279 -0.41 13.21 14.74
N ALA A 280 -0.12 12.33 13.78
CA ALA A 280 0.68 12.67 12.61
C ALA A 280 0.00 13.75 11.77
N TRP A 281 -1.32 13.65 11.57
CA TRP A 281 -2.09 14.65 10.83
C TRP A 281 -2.09 16.00 11.53
N GLN A 282 -2.36 16.04 12.83
CA GLN A 282 -2.35 17.26 13.64
C GLN A 282 -0.99 17.95 13.60
N ARG A 283 0.12 17.21 13.81
CA ARG A 283 1.46 17.80 13.79
C ARG A 283 1.83 18.31 12.41
N LEU A 284 1.49 17.59 11.35
CA LEU A 284 1.74 18.04 9.98
C LEU A 284 0.95 19.31 9.64
N CYS A 285 -0.34 19.38 10.02
CA CYS A 285 -1.15 20.58 9.83
C CYS A 285 -0.60 21.78 10.61
N ALA A 286 -0.19 21.59 11.87
CA ALA A 286 0.42 22.65 12.68
C ALA A 286 1.74 23.16 12.07
N VAL A 287 2.60 22.25 11.59
CA VAL A 287 3.84 22.60 10.89
C VAL A 287 3.55 23.40 9.62
N ARG A 288 2.58 22.98 8.82
CA ARG A 288 2.20 23.66 7.58
C ARG A 288 1.70 25.09 7.85
N ILE A 289 0.87 25.28 8.87
CA ILE A 289 0.41 26.61 9.29
C ILE A 289 1.60 27.47 9.75
N ALA A 290 2.49 26.92 10.58
CA ALA A 290 3.69 27.64 11.04
C ALA A 290 4.63 28.03 9.88
N ASN A 291 4.64 27.25 8.80
CA ASN A 291 5.36 27.54 7.56
C ASN A 291 4.59 28.50 6.60
N GLY A 292 3.49 29.12 7.06
CA GLY A 292 2.76 30.15 6.32
C GLY A 292 1.60 29.65 5.46
N GLN A 293 1.20 28.38 5.58
CA GLN A 293 -0.01 27.91 4.89
C GLN A 293 -1.28 28.47 5.57
N PRO A 294 -2.28 28.98 4.82
CA PRO A 294 -3.54 29.47 5.39
C PRO A 294 -4.29 28.38 6.17
N PRO A 295 -4.71 28.66 7.43
CA PRO A 295 -5.48 27.72 8.25
C PRO A 295 -6.79 27.23 7.60
N GLU A 296 -7.38 28.02 6.71
CA GLU A 296 -8.63 27.72 6.02
C GLU A 296 -8.46 26.68 4.90
N ARG A 297 -7.21 26.39 4.47
CA ARG A 297 -6.98 25.39 3.44
C ARG A 297 -7.50 24.03 3.89
N MET A 298 -8.31 23.41 3.06
CA MET A 298 -8.79 22.05 3.28
C MET A 298 -7.65 21.04 3.20
N SER A 299 -7.62 20.14 4.17
CA SER A 299 -6.73 18.99 4.24
C SER A 299 -7.56 17.71 4.23
N LYS A 300 -7.14 16.73 3.44
CA LYS A 300 -7.70 15.40 3.42
C LYS A 300 -6.73 14.41 4.08
N LEU A 301 -7.22 13.67 5.08
CA LEU A 301 -6.60 12.42 5.49
C LEU A 301 -7.30 11.26 4.80
N GLY A 302 -6.56 10.55 3.94
CA GLY A 302 -6.97 9.25 3.43
C GLY A 302 -6.33 8.13 4.24
N ARG A 303 -7.08 7.08 4.55
CA ARG A 303 -6.56 5.89 5.23
C ARG A 303 -6.89 4.65 4.44
N ALA A 304 -5.88 3.87 4.10
CA ALA A 304 -6.05 2.57 3.46
C ALA A 304 -6.78 1.60 4.42
N ILE A 305 -7.72 0.83 3.87
CA ILE A 305 -8.54 -0.15 4.59
C ILE A 305 -8.29 -1.51 3.97
N ASP A 306 -8.01 -2.52 4.79
CA ASP A 306 -8.10 -3.92 4.37
C ASP A 306 -9.56 -4.38 4.46
N GLY A 307 -10.19 -4.62 3.30
CA GLY A 307 -11.58 -5.02 3.21
C GLY A 307 -11.88 -6.47 3.56
N ARG A 308 -10.85 -7.30 3.80
CA ARG A 308 -11.00 -8.75 4.04
C ARG A 308 -11.93 -9.08 5.20
N MET A 309 -11.67 -8.51 6.37
CA MET A 309 -12.49 -8.78 7.56
C MET A 309 -13.96 -8.39 7.37
N ALA A 310 -14.23 -7.25 6.73
CA ALA A 310 -15.59 -6.78 6.48
C ALA A 310 -16.35 -7.66 5.48
N LEU A 311 -15.65 -8.40 4.63
CA LEU A 311 -16.22 -9.33 3.65
C LEU A 311 -16.15 -10.81 4.10
N GLY A 312 -15.63 -11.09 5.29
CA GLY A 312 -15.43 -12.48 5.75
C GLY A 312 -14.39 -13.25 4.95
N VAL A 313 -13.44 -12.54 4.32
CA VAL A 313 -12.34 -13.15 3.56
C VAL A 313 -11.14 -13.33 4.50
N PRO A 314 -10.49 -14.51 4.52
CA PRO A 314 -9.31 -14.73 5.35
C PRO A 314 -8.13 -13.83 4.95
N LEU A 315 -7.29 -13.52 5.94
CA LEU A 315 -6.10 -12.67 5.77
C LEU A 315 -5.01 -13.31 4.91
N THR A 316 -5.11 -14.63 4.72
CA THR A 316 -4.27 -15.45 3.86
C THR A 316 -4.66 -15.35 2.38
N TYR A 317 -5.77 -14.68 2.04
CA TYR A 317 -6.08 -14.31 0.66
C TYR A 317 -5.10 -13.24 0.15
N MET A 318 -4.38 -13.54 -0.94
CA MET A 318 -3.31 -12.67 -1.44
C MET A 318 -3.75 -11.60 -2.45
N GLY A 319 -4.99 -11.62 -2.93
CA GLY A 319 -5.47 -10.64 -3.90
C GLY A 319 -5.71 -9.26 -3.30
N HIS A 320 -5.68 -8.22 -4.14
CA HIS A 320 -5.90 -6.84 -3.69
C HIS A 320 -7.33 -6.59 -3.16
N MET A 321 -7.48 -6.07 -1.94
CA MET A 321 -8.76 -5.72 -1.31
C MET A 321 -8.72 -4.37 -0.56
N VAL A 322 -7.99 -3.39 -1.10
CA VAL A 322 -7.83 -2.09 -0.44
C VAL A 322 -8.80 -1.03 -0.98
N CYS A 323 -9.54 -0.41 -0.06
CA CYS A 323 -10.29 0.84 -0.27
C CYS A 323 -9.81 1.92 0.72
N HIS A 324 -10.49 3.08 0.78
CA HIS A 324 -10.09 4.18 1.64
C HIS A 324 -11.23 4.75 2.50
N ALA A 325 -10.90 5.11 3.73
CA ALA A 325 -11.65 6.08 4.54
C ALA A 325 -11.07 7.46 4.29
N LEU A 326 -11.90 8.46 4.01
CA LEU A 326 -11.46 9.82 3.68
C LEU A 326 -12.10 10.83 4.63
N VAL A 327 -11.27 11.56 5.37
CA VAL A 327 -11.72 12.67 6.23
C VAL A 327 -11.19 13.98 5.67
N ARG A 328 -12.04 15.02 5.63
CA ARG A 328 -11.65 16.38 5.23
C ARG A 328 -11.96 17.38 6.34
N LEU A 329 -10.96 18.17 6.72
CA LEU A 329 -11.03 19.27 7.68
C LEU A 329 -10.05 20.35 7.24
N SER A 330 -10.24 21.61 7.63
CA SER A 330 -9.23 22.64 7.35
C SER A 330 -7.96 22.40 8.17
N LEU A 331 -6.81 22.90 7.70
CA LEU A 331 -5.54 22.80 8.45
C LEU A 331 -5.72 23.33 9.89
N GLY A 332 -6.40 24.47 10.05
CA GLY A 332 -6.68 25.10 11.34
C GLY A 332 -7.54 24.21 12.24
N GLN A 333 -8.63 23.65 11.72
CA GLN A 333 -9.49 22.72 12.47
C GLN A 333 -8.70 21.52 12.98
N VAL A 334 -7.87 20.90 12.13
CA VAL A 334 -7.07 19.74 12.54
C VAL A 334 -6.05 20.15 13.61
N ALA A 335 -5.41 21.32 13.48
CA ALA A 335 -4.41 21.80 14.45
C ALA A 335 -5.02 22.17 15.82
N GLU A 336 -6.27 22.62 15.85
CA GLU A 336 -6.97 23.06 17.07
C GLU A 336 -7.68 21.93 17.83
N LEU A 337 -8.21 20.93 17.11
CA LEU A 337 -8.91 19.81 17.73
C LEU A 337 -7.98 18.99 18.63
N SER A 338 -8.50 18.48 19.74
CA SER A 338 -7.76 17.53 20.59
C SER A 338 -7.52 16.20 19.87
N LEU A 339 -6.46 15.48 20.25
CA LEU A 339 -6.15 14.17 19.66
C LEU A 339 -7.30 13.15 19.80
N PRO A 340 -8.01 13.03 20.95
CA PRO A 340 -9.19 12.17 21.03
C PRO A 340 -10.27 12.54 20.01
N GLN A 341 -10.56 13.84 19.81
CA GLN A 341 -11.57 14.27 18.85
C GLN A 341 -11.19 13.88 17.42
N ILE A 342 -9.94 14.12 17.01
CA ILE A 342 -9.47 13.75 15.67
C ILE A 342 -9.53 12.22 15.51
N ALA A 343 -9.02 11.46 16.48
CA ALA A 343 -9.04 10.00 16.44
C ALA A 343 -10.47 9.43 16.35
N GLN A 344 -11.44 10.02 17.06
CA GLN A 344 -12.85 9.64 16.98
C GLN A 344 -13.47 9.96 15.61
N VAL A 345 -13.11 11.09 14.99
CA VAL A 345 -13.52 11.42 13.61
C VAL A 345 -12.97 10.37 12.65
N LEU A 346 -11.68 10.03 12.75
CA LEU A 346 -11.04 9.01 11.92
C LEU A 346 -11.69 7.63 12.10
N ARG A 347 -11.99 7.24 13.36
CA ARG A 347 -12.66 5.98 13.68
C ARG A 347 -14.09 5.92 13.12
N ARG A 348 -14.85 7.01 13.23
CA ARG A 348 -16.21 7.08 12.69
C ARG A 348 -16.21 6.88 11.18
N GLU A 349 -15.33 7.56 10.46
CA GLU A 349 -15.22 7.40 9.00
C GLU A 349 -14.77 5.99 8.62
N LEU A 350 -13.78 5.45 9.33
CA LEU A 350 -13.34 4.06 9.12
C LEU A 350 -14.50 3.06 9.29
N ASN A 351 -15.30 3.20 10.35
CA ASN A 351 -16.43 2.30 10.59
C ASN A 351 -17.51 2.38 9.50
N GLN A 352 -17.69 3.56 8.88
CA GLN A 352 -18.64 3.73 7.76
C GLN A 352 -18.08 3.21 6.42
N ALA A 353 -16.76 3.31 6.21
CA ALA A 353 -16.09 2.87 5.00
C ALA A 353 -15.75 1.36 5.01
N ASN A 354 -15.49 0.78 6.18
CA ASN A 354 -15.09 -0.63 6.33
C ASN A 354 -16.28 -1.54 6.64
N THR A 355 -17.25 -1.58 5.74
CA THR A 355 -18.40 -2.50 5.79
C THR A 355 -18.51 -3.30 4.51
N ALA A 356 -19.10 -4.50 4.57
CA ALA A 356 -19.37 -5.31 3.38
C ALA A 356 -20.08 -4.49 2.29
N TRP A 357 -21.12 -3.74 2.66
CA TRP A 357 -21.87 -2.91 1.72
C TRP A 357 -21.03 -1.80 1.09
N ALA A 358 -20.22 -1.08 1.86
CA ALA A 358 -19.37 -0.01 1.33
C ALA A 358 -18.29 -0.54 0.38
N ILE A 359 -17.67 -1.68 0.68
CA ILE A 359 -16.63 -2.30 -0.16
C ILE A 359 -17.24 -2.90 -1.42
N ARG A 360 -18.37 -3.61 -1.32
CA ARG A 360 -19.12 -4.09 -2.49
C ARG A 360 -19.59 -2.93 -3.36
N SER A 361 -20.02 -1.82 -2.76
CA SER A 361 -20.37 -0.60 -3.51
C SER A 361 -19.17 -0.03 -4.26
N PHE A 362 -17.97 -0.04 -3.66
CA PHE A 362 -16.75 0.42 -4.31
C PHE A 362 -16.38 -0.48 -5.50
N ALA A 363 -16.40 -1.81 -5.33
CA ALA A 363 -16.17 -2.74 -6.43
C ALA A 363 -17.23 -2.61 -7.54
N THR A 364 -18.50 -2.38 -7.17
CA THR A 364 -19.59 -2.18 -8.13
C THR A 364 -19.44 -0.87 -8.90
N PHE A 365 -19.01 0.21 -8.23
CA PHE A 365 -18.65 1.47 -8.90
C PHE A 365 -17.56 1.23 -9.94
N MET A 366 -16.48 0.51 -9.57
CA MET A 366 -15.40 0.18 -10.49
C MET A 366 -15.87 -0.66 -11.69
N ALA A 367 -16.76 -1.63 -11.46
CA ALA A 367 -17.30 -2.48 -12.52
C ALA A 367 -18.21 -1.74 -13.50
N ARG A 368 -18.91 -0.70 -13.02
CA ARG A 368 -19.82 0.12 -13.81
C ARG A 368 -19.16 1.35 -14.40
N GLU A 369 -17.91 1.63 -14.06
CA GLU A 369 -17.18 2.76 -14.62
C GLU A 369 -16.80 2.47 -16.08
N PRO A 370 -17.26 3.26 -17.07
CA PRO A 370 -16.96 3.02 -18.48
C PRO A 370 -15.47 3.10 -18.81
N ASP A 371 -14.75 3.97 -18.09
CA ASP A 371 -13.32 4.19 -18.27
C ASP A 371 -12.60 4.31 -16.92
N THR A 372 -11.86 3.28 -16.56
CA THR A 372 -11.05 3.28 -15.34
C THR A 372 -9.69 3.97 -15.51
N SER A 373 -9.28 4.31 -16.75
CA SER A 373 -7.96 4.87 -17.06
C SER A 373 -7.74 6.29 -16.51
N SER A 374 -8.82 6.98 -16.13
CA SER A 374 -8.79 8.33 -15.57
C SER A 374 -9.08 8.39 -14.07
N LEU A 375 -9.35 7.25 -13.42
CA LEU A 375 -9.68 7.23 -12.00
C LEU A 375 -8.48 7.58 -11.11
N LEU A 376 -8.77 8.29 -10.01
CA LEU A 376 -7.82 8.70 -8.99
C LEU A 376 -7.97 7.78 -7.77
N TYR A 377 -6.93 7.01 -7.46
CA TYR A 377 -6.94 6.13 -6.28
C TYR A 377 -6.95 6.96 -5.00
N GLY A 378 -8.09 6.94 -4.28
CA GLY A 378 -8.33 7.81 -3.12
C GLY A 378 -8.80 9.24 -3.46
N GLY A 379 -9.15 9.51 -4.72
CA GLY A 379 -9.64 10.80 -5.21
C GLY A 379 -8.56 11.86 -5.41
N THR A 380 -8.96 13.11 -5.68
CA THR A 380 -8.06 14.27 -5.83
C THR A 380 -7.14 14.45 -4.62
N HIS A 381 -5.90 14.88 -4.83
CA HIS A 381 -4.92 15.01 -3.75
C HIS A 381 -4.10 16.30 -3.87
N ASP A 382 -4.01 17.05 -2.77
CA ASP A 382 -3.17 18.26 -2.67
C ASP A 382 -1.89 17.96 -1.87
N PRO A 383 -0.70 17.89 -2.50
CA PRO A 383 0.56 17.58 -1.82
C PRO A 383 0.96 18.62 -0.75
N ARG A 384 0.32 19.79 -0.72
CA ARG A 384 0.56 20.85 0.27
C ARG A 384 -0.28 20.70 1.53
N ALA A 385 -1.31 19.84 1.51
CA ALA A 385 -2.32 19.78 2.57
C ALA A 385 -2.73 18.36 2.96
N ASP A 386 -2.67 17.41 2.05
CA ASP A 386 -3.22 16.07 2.27
C ASP A 386 -2.19 15.11 2.89
N LEU A 387 -2.71 14.05 3.52
CA LEU A 387 -1.97 12.94 4.11
C LEU A 387 -2.66 11.62 3.73
N MET A 388 -1.90 10.63 3.30
CA MET A 388 -2.38 9.28 3.01
C MET A 388 -1.67 8.30 3.93
N VAL A 389 -2.43 7.66 4.81
CA VAL A 389 -1.92 6.77 5.84
C VAL A 389 -2.17 5.31 5.47
N THR A 390 -1.11 4.52 5.51
CA THR A 390 -1.15 3.06 5.40
C THR A 390 -0.49 2.48 6.63
N ALA A 391 -1.17 1.59 7.36
CA ALA A 391 -0.55 0.80 8.42
C ALA A 391 -0.36 -0.63 7.92
N THR A 392 0.86 -1.12 7.92
CA THR A 392 1.17 -2.50 7.50
C THR A 392 1.25 -3.42 8.71
N GLY A 393 1.13 -4.73 8.47
CA GLY A 393 1.54 -5.77 9.42
C GLY A 393 0.76 -5.91 10.73
N GLN A 394 -0.25 -5.07 10.98
CA GLN A 394 -1.12 -5.19 12.17
C GLN A 394 -1.90 -6.52 12.26
N VAL A 395 -1.86 -7.33 11.20
CA VAL A 395 -2.77 -8.46 11.03
C VAL A 395 -2.03 -9.78 10.72
N GLN A 396 -0.92 -9.72 9.98
CA GLN A 396 0.04 -10.82 9.88
C GLN A 396 1.45 -10.29 10.13
N PRO A 397 2.21 -10.86 11.07
CA PRO A 397 3.59 -10.47 11.28
C PRO A 397 4.49 -10.95 10.14
N LEU A 398 5.62 -10.29 9.96
CA LEU A 398 6.69 -10.79 9.09
C LEU A 398 7.24 -12.15 9.60
N PRO A 399 7.76 -13.00 8.71
CA PRO A 399 8.35 -14.27 9.11
C PRO A 399 9.51 -14.07 10.09
N ALA A 400 9.56 -14.88 11.14
CA ALA A 400 10.64 -14.82 12.12
C ALA A 400 12.01 -15.26 11.55
N SER A 401 12.01 -16.16 10.57
CA SER A 401 13.20 -16.68 9.88
C SER A 401 12.85 -17.15 8.47
N TRP A 402 13.80 -17.07 7.54
CA TRP A 402 13.63 -17.31 6.11
C TRP A 402 14.52 -18.47 5.64
N GLY A 403 14.41 -19.62 6.31
CA GLY A 403 15.27 -20.78 6.06
C GLY A 403 16.76 -20.41 6.16
N PRO A 404 17.58 -20.65 5.11
CA PRO A 404 19.03 -20.40 5.14
C PRO A 404 19.41 -18.91 5.26
N LEU A 405 18.50 -17.97 4.96
CA LEU A 405 18.74 -16.55 5.16
C LEU A 405 18.65 -16.12 6.62
N GLY A 406 18.05 -16.95 7.48
CA GLY A 406 17.83 -16.62 8.89
C GLY A 406 16.84 -15.46 9.07
N ARG A 407 17.05 -14.69 10.14
CA ARG A 407 16.19 -13.55 10.49
C ARG A 407 16.59 -12.29 9.73
N SER A 408 15.61 -11.60 9.15
CA SER A 408 15.82 -10.27 8.58
C SER A 408 16.20 -9.26 9.66
N CYS A 409 17.22 -8.46 9.39
CA CYS A 409 17.72 -7.38 10.24
C CYS A 409 16.94 -6.09 10.06
N PHE A 410 16.34 -5.87 8.89
CA PHE A 410 15.53 -4.68 8.60
C PHE A 410 14.53 -4.92 7.47
N PHE A 411 13.47 -4.12 7.47
CA PHE A 411 12.46 -4.03 6.42
C PHE A 411 12.31 -2.59 5.95
N ARG A 412 12.56 -2.31 4.67
CA ARG A 412 12.57 -0.94 4.15
C ARG A 412 11.96 -0.87 2.76
N ARG A 413 11.59 0.34 2.35
CA ARG A 413 11.30 0.71 0.97
C ARG A 413 12.61 1.17 0.30
N PRO A 414 12.84 0.86 -0.98
CA PRO A 414 13.91 1.47 -1.76
C PRO A 414 13.63 2.96 -2.01
N THR A 415 14.65 3.74 -2.42
CA THR A 415 14.36 5.03 -3.07
C THR A 415 13.52 4.79 -4.33
N ALA A 416 12.51 5.62 -4.53
CA ALA A 416 11.57 5.49 -5.62
C ALA A 416 11.02 6.87 -5.98
N ALA A 417 10.22 6.97 -7.05
CA ALA A 417 9.50 8.19 -7.31
C ALA A 417 8.69 8.63 -6.08
N PRO A 418 8.61 9.95 -5.84
CA PRO A 418 7.82 10.48 -4.74
C PRO A 418 6.34 10.10 -4.84
N ILE A 419 5.73 9.79 -3.69
CA ILE A 419 4.28 9.73 -3.50
C ILE A 419 3.93 10.80 -2.46
N PRO A 420 3.52 12.01 -2.88
CA PRO A 420 3.26 13.10 -1.96
C PRO A 420 2.22 12.71 -0.88
N GLY A 421 2.45 13.20 0.34
CA GLY A 421 1.57 12.96 1.48
C GLY A 421 1.57 11.51 1.97
N CYS A 422 2.46 10.63 1.51
CA CYS A 422 2.49 9.24 1.97
C CYS A 422 3.06 9.14 3.41
N LEU A 423 2.36 8.41 4.28
CA LEU A 423 2.80 7.98 5.60
C LEU A 423 2.52 6.48 5.76
N ILE A 424 3.58 5.69 5.90
CA ILE A 424 3.48 4.24 6.17
C ILE A 424 3.91 3.98 7.61
N ILE A 425 3.03 3.39 8.40
CA ILE A 425 3.29 2.88 9.74
C ILE A 425 3.66 1.40 9.58
N ASN A 426 4.95 1.07 9.75
CA ASN A 426 5.45 -0.30 9.55
C ASN A 426 5.35 -1.13 10.84
N ASP A 427 5.62 -2.43 10.76
CA ASP A 427 5.76 -3.26 11.97
C ASP A 427 6.93 -2.84 12.85
N ALA A 428 6.82 -3.19 14.14
CA ALA A 428 7.90 -2.99 15.08
C ALA A 428 9.16 -3.79 14.68
N GLU A 429 10.25 -3.06 14.48
CA GLU A 429 11.61 -3.56 14.32
C GLU A 429 12.32 -3.45 15.69
N GLY A 430 12.24 -4.51 16.49
CA GLY A 430 12.76 -4.52 17.85
C GLY A 430 12.00 -3.53 18.74
N ALA A 431 12.69 -2.52 19.25
CA ALA A 431 12.10 -1.52 20.16
C ALA A 431 11.49 -0.29 19.44
N PHE A 432 11.50 -0.28 18.10
CA PHE A 432 11.08 0.87 17.30
C PHE A 432 10.09 0.49 16.21
N ILE A 433 9.19 1.41 15.89
CA ILE A 433 8.26 1.35 14.77
C ILE A 433 8.82 2.28 13.68
N PRO A 434 9.30 1.75 12.55
CA PRO A 434 9.71 2.57 11.42
C PRO A 434 8.50 3.27 10.79
N LEU A 435 8.67 4.53 10.44
CA LEU A 435 7.67 5.36 9.77
C LEU A 435 8.27 5.83 8.45
N THR A 436 7.65 5.46 7.33
CA THR A 436 8.09 5.90 6.00
C THR A 436 7.27 7.10 5.58
N LEU A 437 7.92 8.23 5.27
CA LEU A 437 7.23 9.45 4.85
C LEU A 437 7.71 9.88 3.46
N CYS A 438 6.79 10.39 2.63
CA CYS A 438 7.12 11.12 1.41
C CYS A 438 6.30 12.39 1.31
N MET A 439 6.94 13.54 1.47
CA MET A 439 6.30 14.84 1.55
C MET A 439 7.30 15.96 1.25
N PRO A 440 6.85 17.22 1.08
CA PRO A 440 7.75 18.35 0.83
C PRO A 440 8.85 18.45 1.89
N GLU A 441 10.06 18.84 1.49
CA GLU A 441 11.20 18.98 2.38
C GLU A 441 10.92 19.93 3.57
N ASP A 442 10.14 20.99 3.36
CA ASP A 442 9.77 21.92 4.43
C ASP A 442 8.89 21.26 5.50
N ASP A 443 8.00 20.35 5.10
CA ASP A 443 7.17 19.58 6.03
C ASP A 443 8.06 18.65 6.88
N ILE A 444 9.02 17.95 6.25
CA ILE A 444 9.97 17.09 6.96
C ILE A 444 10.84 17.90 7.92
N ASN A 445 11.37 19.03 7.47
CA ASN A 445 12.21 19.91 8.29
C ASN A 445 11.41 20.53 9.44
N GLY A 446 10.14 20.86 9.21
CA GLY A 446 9.22 21.33 10.24
C GLY A 446 8.96 20.25 11.29
N LEU A 447 8.61 19.02 10.87
CA LEU A 447 8.42 17.88 11.79
C LEU A 447 9.69 17.58 12.61
N LYS A 448 10.89 17.68 12.00
CA LYS A 448 12.17 17.51 12.71
C LYS A 448 12.40 18.56 13.82
N LYS A 449 11.76 19.72 13.73
CA LYS A 449 11.85 20.82 14.70
C LYS A 449 10.66 20.87 15.66
N ASP A 450 9.54 20.25 15.28
CA ASP A 450 8.29 20.28 16.02
C ASP A 450 8.44 19.66 17.43
N PRO A 451 8.15 20.41 18.51
CA PRO A 451 8.44 19.96 19.87
C PRO A 451 7.59 18.77 20.29
N LEU A 452 6.33 18.67 19.86
CA LEU A 452 5.46 17.55 20.21
C LEU A 452 5.80 16.31 19.40
N TRP A 453 6.08 16.44 18.09
CA TRP A 453 6.54 15.33 17.25
C TRP A 453 7.78 14.65 17.84
N LYS A 454 8.79 15.45 18.21
CA LYS A 454 10.07 14.96 18.75
C LYS A 454 9.96 14.24 20.09
N GLN A 455 8.89 14.45 20.86
CA GLN A 455 8.65 13.71 22.10
C GLN A 455 8.39 12.21 21.83
N TYR A 456 7.84 11.89 20.65
CA TYR A 456 7.41 10.55 20.31
C TYR A 456 8.22 9.94 19.17
N VAL A 457 8.77 10.75 18.27
CA VAL A 457 9.29 10.30 16.99
C VAL A 457 10.67 10.91 16.72
N ARG A 458 11.60 10.12 16.17
CA ARG A 458 12.96 10.56 15.82
C ARG A 458 13.27 10.34 14.34
N TYR A 459 13.96 11.28 13.71
CA TYR A 459 14.39 11.13 12.32
C TYR A 459 15.51 10.08 12.19
N VAL A 460 15.56 9.37 11.07
CA VAL A 460 16.61 8.40 10.72
C VAL A 460 17.39 8.95 9.53
N GLY A 461 18.67 9.23 9.76
CA GLY A 461 19.55 9.87 8.78
C GLY A 461 20.28 11.06 9.37
#